data_AF-A0A7W6AK84-F1
#
_entry.id   AF-A0A7W6AK84-F1
#
_cell.length_a   1.000
_cell.length_b   1.000
_cell.length_c   1.000
_cell.angle_alpha   90.00
_cell.angle_beta   90.00
_cell.angle_gamma   90.00
#
_symmetry.space_group_name_H-M   'P 1'
#
loop_
_entity.id
_entity.type
_entity.pdbx_description
1 polymer ?
#
loop_
_entity_poly.entity_id
_entity_poly.type
_entity_poly.pdbx_seq_one_letter_code
_entity_poly.pdbx_strand_id
1 'polypeptide(L)'
;MSKLSVTVFAVLAGFALVTGAAAQTGDMSCADYLKADAQAQASLSAEDKAMLQSDPQAAAIDAKVKAYCRANPKVSSSEAIMKAMQ
;
A
#
# COMPACT_ATOMS: atom_id res chain seq x y z
N MET A 1 -9.03 -41.44 -42.99
CA MET A 1 -7.66 -40.93 -43.20
C MET A 1 -7.63 -39.45 -42.84
N SER A 2 -6.66 -39.06 -42.01
CA SER A 2 -6.22 -37.68 -41.73
C SER A 2 -7.20 -36.75 -40.98
N LYS A 3 -6.81 -35.89 -40.04
CA LYS A 3 -5.58 -35.63 -39.26
C LYS A 3 -5.97 -34.55 -38.22
N LEU A 4 -5.31 -34.60 -37.07
CA LEU A 4 -5.44 -33.71 -35.91
C LEU A 4 -5.46 -32.21 -36.23
N SER A 5 -6.08 -31.41 -35.35
CA SER A 5 -5.43 -30.33 -34.57
C SER A 5 -6.48 -29.74 -33.61
N VAL A 6 -6.51 -30.12 -32.33
CA VAL A 6 -5.70 -29.58 -31.22
C VAL A 6 -6.21 -28.20 -30.76
N THR A 7 -6.62 -28.16 -29.49
CA THR A 7 -6.84 -26.97 -28.61
C THR A 7 -8.26 -26.43 -28.45
N VAL A 8 -9.17 -27.26 -27.91
CA VAL A 8 -10.22 -26.77 -27.00
C VAL A 8 -9.72 -26.99 -25.58
N PHE A 9 -8.93 -26.05 -25.07
CA PHE A 9 -8.59 -25.97 -23.65
C PHE A 9 -8.64 -24.50 -23.24
N ALA A 10 -9.21 -24.26 -22.06
CA ALA A 10 -9.22 -23.00 -21.32
C ALA A 10 -10.26 -21.94 -21.69
N VAL A 11 -11.54 -22.31 -21.71
CA VAL A 11 -12.64 -21.39 -21.35
C VAL A 11 -12.92 -21.58 -19.85
N LEU A 12 -12.04 -21.11 -18.97
CA LEU A 12 -12.23 -21.21 -17.51
C LEU A 12 -11.28 -20.30 -16.67
N ALA A 13 -10.85 -19.15 -17.19
CA ALA A 13 -9.93 -18.25 -16.47
C ALA A 13 -10.33 -16.77 -16.51
N GLY A 14 -11.61 -16.45 -16.72
CA GLY A 14 -12.09 -15.05 -16.83
C GLY A 14 -12.64 -14.41 -15.55
N PHE A 15 -12.76 -15.14 -14.43
CA PHE A 15 -13.48 -14.71 -13.22
C PHE A 15 -12.61 -14.72 -11.95
N ALA A 16 -11.37 -14.20 -12.03
CA ALA A 16 -10.48 -14.11 -10.86
C ALA A 16 -9.85 -12.72 -10.66
N LEU A 17 -10.48 -11.64 -11.13
CA LEU A 17 -9.92 -10.29 -11.06
C LEU A 17 -10.56 -9.36 -10.00
N VAL A 18 -11.45 -9.85 -9.12
CA VAL A 18 -12.13 -8.97 -8.13
C VAL A 18 -12.20 -9.62 -6.75
N THR A 19 -11.05 -10.00 -6.18
CA THR A 19 -10.94 -10.25 -4.74
C THR A 19 -9.56 -9.80 -4.27
N GLY A 20 -9.43 -8.52 -3.92
CA GLY A 20 -8.16 -8.00 -3.41
C GLY A 20 -8.00 -6.49 -3.34
N ALA A 21 -9.08 -5.71 -3.24
CA ALA A 21 -8.97 -4.29 -2.89
C ALA A 21 -8.80 -4.12 -1.36
N ALA A 22 -7.83 -4.83 -0.78
CA ALA A 22 -7.38 -4.65 0.59
C ALA A 22 -5.84 -4.57 0.54
N ALA A 23 -5.32 -3.34 0.65
CA ALA A 23 -3.93 -3.03 1.01
C ALA A 23 -2.83 -3.88 0.33
N GLN A 24 -2.69 -3.77 -0.99
CA GLN A 24 -1.47 -4.18 -1.70
C GLN A 24 -0.44 -3.03 -1.79
N THR A 25 -0.21 -2.29 -0.70
CA THR A 25 1.09 -1.62 -0.55
C THR A 25 2.03 -2.71 -0.05
N GLY A 26 2.66 -3.43 -0.98
CA GLY A 26 3.74 -4.35 -0.63
C GLY A 26 4.76 -3.61 0.25
N ASP A 27 5.34 -4.31 1.24
CA ASP A 27 6.26 -3.69 2.17
C ASP A 27 7.39 -2.99 1.40
N MET A 28 7.44 -1.67 1.50
CA MET A 28 8.36 -0.81 0.77
C MET A 28 9.40 -0.23 1.72
N SER A 29 10.50 0.29 1.16
CA SER A 29 11.48 1.00 1.98
C SER A 29 10.82 2.24 2.62
N CYS A 30 11.29 2.63 3.80
CA CYS A 30 10.87 3.86 4.46
C CYS A 30 11.07 5.11 3.57
N ALA A 31 12.10 5.11 2.72
CA ALA A 31 12.32 6.18 1.74
C ALA A 31 11.19 6.24 0.69
N ASP A 32 10.72 5.09 0.20
CA ASP A 32 9.65 5.02 -0.78
C ASP A 32 8.28 5.27 -0.14
N TYR A 33 8.09 4.82 1.10
CA TYR A 33 6.94 5.15 1.92
C TYR A 33 6.78 6.66 2.10
N LEU A 34 7.85 7.38 2.48
CA LEU A 34 7.80 8.83 2.65
C LEU A 34 7.47 9.58 1.36
N LYS A 35 7.94 9.07 0.21
CA LYS A 35 7.58 9.65 -1.10
C LYS A 35 6.11 9.39 -1.43
N ALA A 36 5.64 8.17 -1.22
CA ALA A 36 4.25 7.79 -1.47
C ALA A 36 3.29 8.56 -0.56
N ASP A 37 3.62 8.71 0.73
CA ASP A 37 2.88 9.54 1.69
C ASP A 37 2.80 11.01 1.22
N ALA A 38 3.92 11.60 0.79
CA ALA A 38 3.93 12.95 0.28
C ALA A 38 3.05 13.11 -0.99
N GLN A 39 3.08 12.13 -1.89
CA GLN A 39 2.23 12.13 -3.09
C GLN A 39 0.75 11.95 -2.74
N ALA A 40 0.43 11.06 -1.81
CA ALA A 40 -0.93 10.87 -1.31
C ALA A 40 -1.44 12.16 -0.68
N GLN A 41 -0.68 12.77 0.23
CA GLN A 41 -1.05 14.04 0.85
C GLN A 41 -1.18 15.18 -0.16
N ALA A 42 -0.36 15.23 -1.21
CA ALA A 42 -0.51 16.24 -2.26
C ALA A 42 -1.82 16.09 -3.06
N SER A 43 -2.36 14.87 -3.11
CA SER A 43 -3.58 14.54 -3.86
C SER A 43 -4.86 14.71 -3.05
N LEU A 44 -4.77 14.86 -1.72
CA LEU A 44 -5.93 15.03 -0.84
C LEU A 44 -6.43 16.48 -0.82
N SER A 45 -7.74 16.64 -0.77
CA SER A 45 -8.39 17.93 -0.50
C SER A 45 -8.10 18.40 0.94
N ALA A 46 -8.34 19.69 1.22
CA ALA A 46 -8.17 20.21 2.58
C ALA A 46 -9.14 19.54 3.58
N GLU A 47 -10.37 19.23 3.14
CA GLU A 47 -11.38 18.54 3.95
C GLU A 47 -10.97 17.10 4.27
N ASP A 48 -10.44 16.36 3.29
CA ASP A 48 -9.96 14.98 3.51
C ASP A 48 -8.76 14.94 4.44
N LYS A 49 -7.84 15.91 4.33
CA LYS A 49 -6.72 16.05 5.27
C LYS A 49 -7.20 16.30 6.69
N ALA A 50 -8.18 17.19 6.87
CA ALA A 50 -8.74 17.48 8.17
C ALA A 50 -9.43 16.24 8.78
N MET A 51 -10.11 15.44 7.96
CA MET A 51 -10.72 14.18 8.39
C MET A 51 -9.67 13.15 8.82
N LEU A 52 -8.58 12.99 8.07
CA LEU A 52 -7.46 12.11 8.45
C LEU A 52 -6.76 12.56 9.74
N GLN A 53 -6.73 13.85 10.01
CA GLN A 53 -6.16 14.43 11.24
C GLN A 53 -7.15 14.48 12.42
N SER A 54 -8.41 14.07 12.21
CA SER A 54 -9.42 14.08 13.27
C SER A 54 -9.20 13.01 14.33
N ASP A 55 -8.44 11.95 14.01
CA ASP A 55 -7.99 10.94 14.96
C ASP A 55 -6.60 11.32 15.51
N PRO A 56 -6.51 11.81 16.76
CA PRO A 56 -5.24 12.21 17.35
C PRO A 56 -4.28 11.03 17.58
N GLN A 57 -4.80 9.82 17.75
CA GLN A 57 -3.97 8.62 17.89
C GLN A 57 -3.35 8.24 16.55
N ALA A 58 -4.14 8.24 15.48
CA ALA A 58 -3.64 7.98 14.14
C ALA A 58 -2.58 9.02 13.72
N ALA A 59 -2.84 10.31 13.99
CA ALA A 59 -1.89 11.38 13.72
C ALA A 59 -0.57 11.22 14.51
N ALA A 60 -0.64 10.78 15.77
CA ALA A 60 0.55 10.52 16.58
C ALA A 60 1.37 9.32 16.07
N ILE A 61 0.70 8.24 15.66
CA ILE A 61 1.38 7.07 15.07
C ILE A 61 2.03 7.46 13.75
N ASP A 62 1.30 8.12 12.85
CA ASP A 62 1.83 8.62 11.57
C ASP A 62 3.05 9.53 11.77
N ALA A 63 3.01 10.45 12.74
CA ALA A 63 4.17 11.27 13.10
C ALA A 63 5.38 10.44 13.55
N LYS A 64 5.16 9.41 14.39
CA LYS A 64 6.21 8.48 14.83
C LYS A 64 6.78 7.65 13.66
N VAL A 65 5.93 7.13 12.79
CA VAL A 65 6.34 6.37 11.59
C VAL A 65 7.22 7.24 10.70
N LYS A 66 6.78 8.47 10.40
CA LYS A 66 7.56 9.41 9.57
C LYS A 66 8.89 9.77 10.21
N ALA A 67 8.91 9.99 11.53
CA ALA A 67 10.16 10.27 12.25
C ALA A 67 11.13 9.08 12.16
N TYR A 68 10.66 7.86 12.40
CA TYR A 68 11.48 6.65 12.29
C TYR A 68 11.98 6.42 10.86
N CYS A 69 11.11 6.58 9.86
CA CYS A 69 11.49 6.42 8.46
C CYS A 69 12.50 7.47 7.98
N ARG A 70 12.45 8.71 8.48
CA ARG A 70 13.47 9.73 8.18
C ARG A 70 14.83 9.37 8.75
N ALA A 71 14.87 8.77 9.95
CA ALA A 71 16.11 8.31 10.57
C ALA A 71 16.63 7.01 9.93
N ASN A 72 15.74 6.18 9.39
CA ASN A 72 16.04 4.83 8.91
C ASN A 72 15.51 4.60 7.49
N PRO A 73 15.99 5.32 6.45
CA PRO A 73 15.36 5.30 5.12
C PRO A 73 15.40 3.93 4.41
N LYS A 74 16.27 3.02 4.85
CA LYS A 74 16.45 1.69 4.24
C LYS A 74 15.64 0.57 4.89
N VAL A 75 15.06 0.81 6.08
CA VAL A 75 14.24 -0.21 6.75
C VAL A 75 12.88 -0.30 6.08
N SER A 76 12.16 -1.39 6.37
CA SER A 76 10.84 -1.61 5.80
C SER A 76 9.80 -0.71 6.49
N SER A 77 8.81 -0.29 5.72
CA SER A 77 7.69 0.51 6.20
C SER A 77 6.90 -0.22 7.29
N SER A 78 6.76 -1.54 7.19
CA SER A 78 6.10 -2.36 8.24
C SER A 78 6.87 -2.32 9.55
N GLU A 79 8.21 -2.36 9.51
CA GLU A 79 9.04 -2.24 10.71
C GLU A 79 8.83 -0.89 11.39
N ALA A 80 8.79 0.19 10.61
CA ALA A 80 8.54 1.53 11.13
C ALA A 80 7.17 1.65 11.82
N ILE A 81 6.12 1.08 11.22
CA ILE A 81 4.77 1.03 11.81
C ILE A 81 4.76 0.23 13.11
N MET A 82 5.37 -0.96 13.12
CA MET A 82 5.48 -1.78 14.33
C MET A 82 6.22 -1.04 15.45
N LYS A 83 7.27 -0.28 15.13
CA LYS A 83 8.03 0.53 16.10
C LYS A 83 7.26 1.74 16.60
N ALA A 84 6.44 2.37 15.76
CA ALA A 84 5.63 3.52 16.15
C ALA A 84 4.47 3.15 17.10
N MET A 85 3.97 1.93 16.99
CA MET A 85 2.88 1.40 17.83
C MET A 85 3.34 0.83 19.18
N GLN A 86 4.64 0.58 19.35
CA GLN A 86 5.27 0.22 20.63
C GLN A 86 5.42 1.46 21.52
#